data_AF-A0A2S8BB21-F1
#
_entry.id   AF-A0A2S8BB21-F1
#
_cell.length_a   1.000
_cell.length_b   1.000
_cell.length_c   1.000
_cell.angle_alpha   90.00
_cell.angle_beta   90.00
_cell.angle_gamma   90.00
#
_symmetry.space_group_name_H-M   'P 1'
#
loop_
_entity.id
_entity.type
_entity.pdbx_description
1 polymer ?
#
loop_
_entity_poly.entity_id
_entity_poly.type
_entity_poly.pdbx_seq_one_letter_code
_entity_poly.pdbx_strand_id
1 'polypeptide(L)'
;MSGAHTDGAWHVEDPMGDGVEDDLWIVVGDQAHNWRCLALVSCDVEKGPVPKPVYRPQRDANARLITAAPDLLAALLEAHRALNFYEWYNNPASGWASEDNTTVRGVVDAAIAKATGGAA
;
A
#
# COMPACT_ATOMS: atom_id res chain seq x y z
N MET A 1 10.63 6.19 -15.58
CA MET A 1 10.52 6.21 -14.11
C MET A 1 10.37 4.78 -13.66
N SER A 2 11.19 4.29 -12.72
CA SER A 2 11.00 2.93 -12.20
C SER A 2 9.71 2.89 -11.39
N GLY A 3 8.80 1.95 -11.69
CA GLY A 3 7.58 1.74 -10.90
C GLY A 3 7.81 1.16 -9.50
N ALA A 4 9.07 1.07 -9.05
CA ALA A 4 9.44 0.47 -7.78
C ALA A 4 8.71 1.13 -6.60
N HIS A 5 8.25 0.31 -5.68
CA HIS A 5 7.67 0.76 -4.41
C HIS A 5 8.67 1.63 -3.65
N THR A 6 8.18 2.69 -3.01
CA THR A 6 9.04 3.53 -2.16
C THR A 6 9.17 2.92 -0.78
N ASP A 7 10.40 2.57 -0.38
CA ASP A 7 10.70 2.01 0.94
C ASP A 7 10.52 3.03 2.07
N GLY A 8 10.42 2.50 3.30
CA GLY A 8 10.35 3.26 4.55
C GLY A 8 8.93 3.51 5.04
N ALA A 9 8.81 3.99 6.28
CA ALA A 9 7.54 4.37 6.87
C ALA A 9 7.01 5.66 6.21
N TRP A 10 5.77 5.62 5.75
CA TRP A 10 5.08 6.78 5.20
C TRP A 10 4.22 7.41 6.29
N HIS A 11 4.14 8.74 6.31
CA HIS A 11 3.29 9.46 7.25
C HIS A 11 2.51 10.57 6.55
N VAL A 12 1.47 11.05 7.23
CA VAL A 12 0.63 12.14 6.76
C VAL A 12 1.18 13.45 7.31
N GLU A 13 1.32 14.44 6.45
CA GLU A 13 1.66 15.81 6.78
C GLU A 13 0.53 16.75 6.33
N ASP A 14 0.34 17.80 7.11
CA ASP A 14 -0.60 18.90 6.85
C ASP A 14 0.16 20.22 6.99
N PRO A 15 1.03 20.55 6.00
CA PRO A 15 1.96 21.66 6.13
C PRO A 15 1.27 23.03 6.12
N MET A 16 0.05 23.11 5.59
CA MET A 16 -0.74 24.35 5.51
C MET A 16 -1.66 24.53 6.72
N GLY A 17 -1.89 23.47 7.50
CA GLY A 17 -2.71 23.48 8.70
C GLY A 17 -4.20 23.57 8.40
N ASP A 18 -5.00 23.42 9.46
CA ASP A 18 -6.45 23.41 9.35
C ASP A 18 -6.98 24.75 8.79
N GLY A 19 -7.57 24.70 7.59
CA GLY A 19 -8.39 25.78 7.03
C GLY A 19 -7.74 26.65 5.95
N VAL A 20 -6.51 26.35 5.50
CA VAL A 20 -5.84 27.12 4.43
C VAL A 20 -5.86 26.38 3.09
N GLU A 21 -5.57 25.07 3.09
CA GLU A 21 -5.69 24.20 1.91
C GLU A 21 -6.24 22.83 2.33
N ASP A 22 -7.02 22.22 1.44
CA ASP A 22 -7.80 21.03 1.71
C ASP A 22 -7.02 19.74 1.36
N ASP A 23 -5.70 19.77 1.52
CA ASP A 23 -4.80 18.77 0.96
C ASP A 23 -3.99 18.07 2.05
N LEU A 24 -4.00 16.73 2.04
CA LEU A 24 -3.11 15.93 2.89
C LEU A 24 -1.95 15.37 2.08
N TRP A 25 -0.75 15.48 2.63
CA TRP A 25 0.48 15.08 1.98
C TRP A 25 0.95 13.75 2.55
N ILE A 26 1.20 12.77 1.69
CA ILE A 26 1.82 11.51 2.09
C ILE A 26 3.30 11.60 1.79
N VAL A 27 4.13 11.45 2.82
CA VAL A 27 5.54 11.79 2.72
C VAL A 27 6.42 10.71 3.35
N VAL A 28 7.71 10.74 3.00
CA VAL A 28 8.77 9.96 3.65
C VAL A 28 9.87 10.89 4.14
N GLY A 29 10.35 10.66 5.36
CA GLY A 29 11.31 11.51 6.05
C GLY A 29 11.20 11.31 7.56
N ASP A 30 12.20 11.77 8.30
CA ASP A 30 12.27 11.69 9.77
C ASP A 30 12.13 13.06 10.45
N GLN A 31 11.97 14.13 9.67
CA GLN A 31 11.95 15.51 10.13
C GLN A 31 10.79 16.29 9.52
N ALA A 32 10.12 17.08 10.37
CA ALA A 32 9.07 18.00 9.93
C ALA A 32 9.61 18.97 8.86
N HIS A 33 8.88 19.08 7.74
CA HIS A 33 9.22 19.92 6.59
C HIS A 33 10.53 19.60 5.86
N ASN A 34 11.22 18.51 6.22
CA ASN A 34 12.36 17.96 5.50
C ASN A 34 12.04 16.55 5.03
N TRP A 35 11.00 16.46 4.21
CA TRP A 35 10.45 15.21 3.72
C TRP A 35 10.34 15.22 2.19
N ARG A 36 10.26 14.02 1.61
CA ARG A 36 9.94 13.82 0.19
C ARG A 36 8.47 13.50 0.05
N CYS A 37 7.73 14.31 -0.71
CA CYS A 37 6.34 14.03 -1.07
C CYS A 37 6.24 12.79 -1.96
N LEU A 38 5.32 11.90 -1.62
CA LEU A 38 5.01 10.68 -2.36
C LEU A 38 3.64 10.77 -3.04
N ALA A 39 2.63 11.30 -2.35
CA ALA A 39 1.29 11.44 -2.85
C ALA A 39 0.55 12.62 -2.19
N LEU A 40 -0.52 13.07 -2.85
CA LEU A 40 -1.40 14.14 -2.39
C LEU A 40 -2.85 13.65 -2.39
N VAL A 41 -3.58 13.91 -1.31
CA VAL A 41 -5.01 13.65 -1.18
C VAL A 41 -5.74 14.98 -1.09
N SER A 42 -6.34 15.43 -2.20
CA SER A 42 -6.94 16.76 -2.32
C SER A 42 -8.44 16.72 -2.58
N CYS A 43 -8.84 16.22 -3.74
CA CYS A 43 -10.21 16.31 -4.23
C CYS A 43 -10.64 15.05 -4.99
N ASP A 44 -11.95 14.91 -5.13
CA ASP A 44 -12.56 13.88 -5.95
C ASP A 44 -12.69 14.42 -7.38
N VAL A 45 -12.08 13.69 -8.31
CA VAL A 45 -12.04 14.01 -9.74
C VAL A 45 -13.08 13.22 -10.55
N GLU A 46 -14.05 12.57 -9.91
CA GLU A 46 -15.08 11.79 -10.60
C GLU A 46 -15.84 12.57 -11.68
N LYS A 47 -15.78 12.04 -12.92
CA LYS A 47 -16.67 12.26 -14.09
C LYS A 47 -17.35 13.64 -14.21
N GLY A 48 -16.60 14.72 -13.97
CA GLY A 48 -17.10 16.07 -14.09
C GLY A 48 -15.98 17.06 -14.36
N PRO A 49 -16.28 18.22 -14.97
CA PRO A 49 -15.28 19.24 -15.27
C PRO A 49 -14.78 19.98 -14.02
N VAL A 50 -15.42 19.78 -12.86
CA VAL A 50 -15.15 20.50 -11.62
C VAL A 50 -14.79 19.49 -10.52
N PRO A 51 -13.58 19.56 -9.95
CA PRO A 51 -13.20 18.76 -8.80
C PRO A 51 -14.14 19.01 -7.62
N LYS A 52 -14.57 17.94 -6.96
CA LYS A 52 -15.41 18.03 -5.76
C LYS A 52 -14.52 18.02 -4.50
N PRO A 53 -14.78 18.89 -3.52
CA PRO A 53 -14.06 18.84 -2.26
C PRO A 53 -14.33 17.51 -1.55
N VAL A 54 -13.27 16.87 -1.07
CA VAL A 54 -13.33 15.71 -0.19
C VAL A 54 -13.18 16.23 1.22
N TYR A 55 -14.15 15.97 2.09
CA TYR A 55 -14.11 16.49 3.45
C TYR A 55 -13.00 15.82 4.27
N ARG A 56 -12.49 16.52 5.29
CA ARG A 56 -11.39 16.06 6.15
C ARG A 56 -11.51 14.59 6.59
N PRO A 57 -12.67 14.07 7.07
CA PRO A 57 -12.78 12.67 7.46
C PRO A 57 -12.50 11.66 6.34
N GLN A 58 -12.92 11.99 5.11
CA GLN A 58 -12.69 11.16 3.93
C GLN A 58 -11.22 11.24 3.50
N ARG A 59 -10.61 12.43 3.56
CA ARG A 59 -9.17 12.59 3.32
C ARG A 59 -8.33 11.81 4.32
N ASP A 60 -8.65 11.91 5.60
CA ASP A 60 -7.95 11.17 6.66
C ASP A 60 -8.09 9.65 6.47
N ALA A 61 -9.24 9.17 5.99
CA ALA A 61 -9.43 7.75 5.69
C ALA A 61 -8.56 7.31 4.50
N ASN A 62 -8.56 8.07 3.40
CA ASN A 62 -7.73 7.79 2.23
C ASN A 62 -6.24 7.89 2.54
N ALA A 63 -5.83 8.91 3.30
CA ALA A 63 -4.45 9.10 3.73
C ALA A 63 -3.97 7.92 4.58
N ARG A 64 -4.79 7.47 5.55
CA ARG A 64 -4.50 6.26 6.34
C ARG A 64 -4.31 5.01 5.48
N LEU A 65 -5.16 4.83 4.47
CA LEU A 65 -5.05 3.71 3.54
C LEU A 65 -3.74 3.76 2.74
N ILE A 66 -3.36 4.94 2.24
CA ILE A 66 -2.13 5.12 1.46
C ILE A 66 -0.89 4.94 2.35
N THR A 67 -0.87 5.51 3.56
CA THR A 67 0.28 5.35 4.49
C THR A 67 0.50 3.92 4.93
N ALA A 68 -0.54 3.08 4.91
CA ALA A 68 -0.43 1.66 5.25
C ALA A 68 0.19 0.81 4.13
N ALA A 69 0.47 1.36 2.94
CA ALA A 69 0.98 0.60 1.81
C ALA A 69 2.30 -0.17 2.09
N PRO A 70 3.32 0.41 2.77
CA PRO A 70 4.52 -0.32 3.14
C PRO A 70 4.23 -1.51 4.06
N ASP A 71 3.37 -1.34 5.05
CA ASP A 71 3.00 -2.39 6.01
C ASP A 71 2.20 -3.51 5.33
N LEU A 72 1.28 -3.15 4.42
CA LEU A 72 0.53 -4.10 3.62
C LEU A 72 1.44 -4.93 2.71
N LEU A 73 2.44 -4.31 2.08
CA LEU A 73 3.44 -5.02 1.28
C LEU A 73 4.28 -5.97 2.17
N ALA A 74 4.73 -5.52 3.34
CA ALA A 74 5.45 -6.37 4.28
C ALA A 74 4.62 -7.59 4.72
N ALA A 75 3.33 -7.39 5.02
CA ALA A 75 2.42 -8.48 5.38
C ALA A 75 2.21 -9.48 4.22
N LEU A 76 2.09 -8.99 2.97
CA LEU A 76 1.97 -9.86 1.79
C LEU A 76 3.24 -10.70 1.57
N LEU A 77 4.42 -10.09 1.72
CA LEU A 77 5.70 -10.80 1.61
C LEU A 77 5.83 -11.89 2.68
N GLU A 78 5.37 -11.63 3.90
CA GLU A 78 5.38 -12.63 4.98
C GLU A 78 4.36 -13.75 4.74
N ALA A 79 3.15 -13.42 4.28
CA ALA A 79 2.17 -14.42 3.85
C ALA A 79 2.73 -15.32 2.74
N HIS A 80 3.44 -14.74 1.76
CA HIS A 80 4.10 -15.51 0.70
C HIS A 80 5.17 -16.47 1.26
N ARG A 81 5.97 -16.04 2.24
CA ARG A 81 6.94 -16.92 2.92
C ARG A 81 6.26 -18.06 3.69
N ALA A 82 5.18 -17.76 4.41
CA ALA A 82 4.43 -18.76 5.16
C ALA A 82 3.81 -19.82 4.25
N LEU A 83 3.26 -19.43 3.09
CA LEU A 83 2.75 -20.37 2.08
C LEU A 83 3.85 -21.30 1.55
N ASN A 84 5.04 -20.76 1.28
CA ASN A 84 6.19 -21.56 0.86
C ASN A 84 6.63 -22.58 1.93
N PHE A 85 6.64 -22.17 3.20
CA PHE A 85 6.97 -23.07 4.31
C PHE A 85 5.93 -24.19 4.45
N TYR A 86 4.63 -23.85 4.34
CA TYR A 86 3.54 -24.81 4.43
C TYR A 86 3.61 -25.88 3.33
N GLU A 87 3.89 -25.49 2.07
CA GLU A 87 4.04 -26.43 0.96
C GLU A 87 5.26 -27.34 1.11
N TRP A 88 6.38 -26.82 1.61
CA TRP A 88 7.55 -27.64 1.91
C TRP A 88 7.24 -28.68 2.99
N TYR A 89 6.58 -28.25 4.07
CA TYR A 89 6.22 -29.11 5.20
C TYR A 89 5.22 -30.21 4.81
N ASN A 90 4.20 -29.87 4.01
CA ASN A 90 3.13 -30.79 3.60
C ASN A 90 3.37 -31.45 2.24
N ASN A 91 4.57 -31.35 1.67
CA ASN A 91 4.90 -32.01 0.41
C ASN A 91 4.53 -33.52 0.51
N PRO A 92 3.82 -34.14 -0.45
CA PRO A 92 3.48 -35.56 -0.38
C PRO A 92 4.70 -36.49 -0.21
N ALA A 93 5.92 -36.03 -0.55
CA ALA A 93 7.17 -36.71 -0.20
C ALA A 93 7.46 -36.77 1.32
N SER A 94 6.89 -35.86 2.12
CA SER A 94 6.92 -35.84 3.59
C SER A 94 5.83 -36.71 4.23
N GLY A 95 4.90 -37.26 3.42
CA GLY A 95 3.87 -38.20 3.87
C GLY A 95 2.61 -37.58 4.48
N TRP A 96 2.48 -36.25 4.47
CA TRP A 96 1.30 -35.52 4.96
C TRP A 96 0.45 -35.04 3.78
N ALA A 97 -0.88 -35.04 3.92
CA ALA A 97 -1.78 -34.56 2.89
C ALA A 97 -1.71 -33.02 2.82
N SER A 98 -1.32 -32.46 1.68
CA SER A 98 -1.37 -31.01 1.44
C SER A 98 -2.73 -30.57 0.92
N GLU A 99 -3.30 -29.52 1.49
CA GLU A 99 -4.31 -28.70 0.83
C GLU A 99 -3.68 -27.95 -0.36
N ASP A 100 -4.42 -27.85 -1.48
CA ASP A 100 -3.99 -27.10 -2.67
C ASP A 100 -4.13 -25.59 -2.44
N ASN A 101 -3.00 -24.90 -2.27
CA ASN A 101 -2.93 -23.46 -2.07
C ASN A 101 -2.56 -22.67 -3.35
N THR A 102 -2.55 -23.30 -4.52
CA THR A 102 -2.11 -22.67 -5.78
C THR A 102 -2.88 -21.38 -6.10
N THR A 103 -4.19 -21.35 -5.82
CA THR A 103 -5.03 -20.17 -6.05
C THR A 103 -4.65 -19.02 -5.11
N VAL A 104 -4.46 -19.31 -3.82
CA VAL A 104 -4.10 -18.29 -2.81
C VAL A 104 -2.72 -17.71 -3.13
N ARG A 105 -1.77 -18.56 -3.49
CA ARG A 105 -0.42 -18.16 -3.92
C ARG A 105 -0.49 -17.21 -5.12
N GLY A 106 -1.23 -17.57 -6.16
CA GLY A 106 -1.37 -16.72 -7.35
C GLY A 106 -1.94 -15.33 -7.02
N VAL A 107 -2.88 -15.23 -6.08
CA VAL A 107 -3.43 -13.94 -5.62
C VAL A 107 -2.39 -13.13 -4.85
N VAL A 108 -1.62 -13.76 -3.96
CA VAL A 108 -0.55 -13.09 -3.19
C VAL A 108 0.56 -12.60 -4.11
N ASP A 109 1.00 -13.43 -5.06
CA ASP A 109 2.03 -13.07 -6.05
C ASP A 109 1.59 -11.89 -6.91
N ALA A 110 0.34 -11.90 -7.38
CA ALA A 110 -0.23 -10.79 -8.15
C ALA A 110 -0.32 -9.49 -7.32
N ALA A 111 -0.69 -9.61 -6.03
CA ALA A 111 -0.76 -8.46 -5.14
C ALA A 111 0.63 -7.86 -4.86
N ILE A 112 1.65 -8.69 -4.64
CA ILE A 112 3.04 -8.26 -4.48
C ILE A 112 3.54 -7.58 -5.75
N ALA A 113 3.35 -8.22 -6.92
CA ALA A 113 3.79 -7.66 -8.20
C ALA A 113 3.21 -6.26 -8.42
N LYS A 114 1.90 -6.11 -8.20
CA LYS A 114 1.19 -4.83 -8.31
C LYS A 114 1.74 -3.78 -7.33
N ALA A 115 2.01 -4.17 -6.08
CA ALA A 115 2.57 -3.27 -5.08
C ALA A 115 4.02 -2.84 -5.39
N THR A 116 4.81 -3.70 -6.03
CA THR A 116 6.21 -3.42 -6.39
C THR A 116 6.41 -2.81 -7.77
N GLY A 117 5.32 -2.46 -8.47
CA GLY A 117 5.36 -1.89 -9.82
C GLY A 117 5.71 -2.86 -10.93
N GLY A 118 5.66 -4.17 -10.65
CA GLY A 118 5.60 -5.20 -11.67
C GLY A 118 4.17 -5.24 -12.17
N ALA A 119 3.90 -4.59 -13.30
CA ALA A 119 2.58 -4.58 -13.90
C ALA A 119 1.96 -6.00 -13.95
N ALA A 120 0.66 -6.09 -13.63
CA ALA A 120 -0.22 -7.14 -14.12
C ALA A 120 -0.89 -6.65 -15.39
#